data_AF-A0A7X8XSD0-F1
#
_entry.id   AF-A0A7X8XSD0-F1
#
_cell.length_a   1.000
_cell.length_b   1.000
_cell.length_c   1.000
_cell.angle_alpha   90.00
_cell.angle_beta   90.00
_cell.angle_gamma   90.00
#
_symmetry.space_group_name_H-M   'P 1'
#
loop_
_entity.id
_entity.type
_entity.pdbx_description
1 polymer ?
#
loop_
_entity_poly.entity_id
_entity_poly.type
_entity_poly.pdbx_seq_one_letter_code
_entity_poly.pdbx_strand_id
1 'polypeptide(L)'
;MLKDNEKKFGKGVTALGLSSVDSSGRFIEARYLRTWRGDDDDHTGTVRIDEADLSRRLGRSFSGVARHDAVRDVYIVPIQTKIRNLHEKAVDLCDVYLRLYLLSARLATPDQVSLAGALDFFVNVAWTSVGPCLPERVEEVQHTARISGQGVTVGSVWPFPRMTDYVVPTGVKVMNTENVRLGAYLAPGTTVLGAGFCNTGSSTRGATAIEGRLSLGVSVGEGTHIGGGASLMGTTSGGGKQVVTIGRNCLVGANAGVGIALGDDCIVEAGCYVTAGMPVSLPDGQIVKAIDLSGKPGLLFRRNAVQGNVEALPSPGWKGLNMMLHQ
;
A
#
# COMPACT_ATOMS: atom_id res chain seq x y z
N MET A 1 8.96 21.14 2.99
CA MET A 1 7.72 21.61 3.67
C MET A 1 7.18 20.52 4.62
N LEU A 2 8.02 19.96 5.50
CA LEU A 2 7.68 18.82 6.38
C LEU A 2 8.28 19.01 7.79
N LYS A 3 8.14 20.21 8.38
CA LYS A 3 8.63 20.47 9.74
C LYS A 3 7.61 21.16 10.65
N ASP A 4 6.32 21.10 10.34
CA ASP A 4 5.30 21.83 11.13
C ASP A 4 3.99 21.06 11.40
N ASN A 5 3.99 19.73 11.26
CA ASN A 5 2.78 18.91 11.38
C ASN A 5 2.56 18.25 12.75
N GLU A 6 3.28 18.66 13.80
CA GLU A 6 2.97 18.28 15.19
C GLU A 6 1.94 19.20 15.86
N LYS A 7 1.27 20.09 15.10
CA LYS A 7 0.09 20.81 15.58
C LYS A 7 -1.12 19.89 15.54
N LYS A 8 -1.57 19.40 16.71
CA LYS A 8 -2.82 18.66 16.99
C LYS A 8 -3.55 18.19 15.72
N PHE A 9 -3.09 17.06 15.16
CA PHE A 9 -3.83 16.39 14.08
C PHE A 9 -5.16 15.91 14.64
N GLY A 10 -6.25 16.37 14.03
CA GLY A 10 -7.56 15.78 14.28
C GLY A 10 -7.56 14.30 13.89
N LYS A 11 -8.15 13.47 14.74
CA LYS A 11 -8.41 12.05 14.49
C LYS A 11 -9.46 11.85 13.40
N GLY A 12 -10.31 12.85 13.16
CA GLY A 12 -11.35 12.78 12.14
C GLY A 12 -10.96 13.31 10.74
N VAL A 13 -11.75 12.90 9.75
CA VAL A 13 -11.64 13.30 8.33
C VAL A 13 -13.03 13.36 7.71
N THR A 14 -13.35 14.48 7.07
CA THR A 14 -14.45 14.57 6.10
C THR A 14 -13.86 14.62 4.70
N ALA A 15 -14.49 13.96 3.74
CA ALA A 15 -14.08 14.00 2.34
C ALA A 15 -15.27 14.07 1.39
N LEU A 16 -15.07 14.76 0.27
CA LEU A 16 -15.99 14.78 -0.86
C LEU A 16 -15.38 14.04 -2.04
N GLY A 17 -16.21 13.26 -2.71
CA GLY A 17 -15.75 12.38 -3.77
C GLY A 17 -16.84 11.95 -4.73
N LEU A 18 -16.46 11.03 -5.59
CA LEU A 18 -17.32 10.31 -6.51
C LEU A 18 -17.18 8.82 -6.22
N SER A 19 -18.25 8.07 -6.40
CA SER A 19 -18.22 6.62 -6.30
C SER A 19 -18.91 6.00 -7.51
N SER A 20 -18.38 4.87 -7.97
CA SER A 20 -19.11 3.98 -8.87
C SER A 20 -19.98 3.04 -8.04
N VAL A 21 -21.24 2.89 -8.40
CA VAL A 21 -22.19 1.93 -7.80
C VAL A 21 -22.75 1.00 -8.86
N ASP A 22 -22.96 -0.25 -8.49
CA ASP A 22 -23.64 -1.21 -9.37
C ASP A 22 -25.16 -0.94 -9.43
N SER A 23 -25.87 -1.72 -10.25
CA SER A 23 -27.33 -1.61 -10.45
C SER A 23 -28.15 -1.88 -9.18
N SER A 24 -27.60 -2.55 -8.18
CA SER A 24 -28.22 -2.74 -6.86
C SER A 24 -27.99 -1.54 -5.92
N GLY A 25 -27.17 -0.57 -6.33
CA GLY A 25 -26.80 0.59 -5.54
C GLY A 25 -25.61 0.36 -4.59
N ARG A 26 -24.97 -0.81 -4.65
CA ARG A 26 -23.77 -1.13 -3.85
C ARG A 26 -22.57 -0.39 -4.43
N PHE A 27 -21.78 0.23 -3.55
CA PHE A 27 -20.51 0.86 -3.90
C PHE A 27 -19.51 -0.20 -4.38
N ILE A 28 -18.78 0.09 -5.46
CA ILE A 28 -17.70 -0.78 -5.98
C ILE A 28 -16.32 -0.09 -5.90
N GLU A 29 -16.30 1.24 -5.87
CA GLU A 29 -15.08 2.06 -5.85
C GLU A 29 -15.39 3.46 -5.32
N ALA A 30 -14.43 4.16 -4.70
CA ALA A 30 -14.59 5.55 -4.32
C ALA A 30 -13.31 6.38 -4.55
N ARG A 31 -13.48 7.58 -5.13
CA ARG A 31 -12.43 8.55 -5.41
C ARG A 31 -12.70 9.87 -4.71
N TYR A 32 -11.71 10.37 -3.97
CA TYR A 32 -11.83 11.61 -3.22
C TYR A 32 -11.20 12.79 -3.94
N LEU A 33 -11.96 13.88 -4.04
CA LEU A 33 -11.58 15.11 -4.71
C LEU A 33 -11.02 16.14 -3.74
N ARG A 34 -11.52 16.14 -2.50
CA ARG A 34 -11.07 17.03 -1.43
C ARG A 34 -11.30 16.39 -0.06
N THR A 35 -10.36 16.62 0.84
CA THR A 35 -10.39 16.14 2.23
C THR A 35 -10.21 17.32 3.19
N TRP A 36 -10.80 17.20 4.37
CA TRP A 36 -10.67 18.15 5.47
C TRP A 36 -10.41 17.36 6.76
N ARG A 37 -9.42 17.81 7.54
CA ARG A 37 -9.11 17.27 8.86
C ARG A 37 -9.90 18.04 9.92
N GLY A 38 -10.46 17.34 10.89
CA GLY A 38 -11.21 17.94 11.98
C GLY A 38 -11.78 16.87 12.92
N ASP A 39 -12.06 17.24 14.15
CA ASP A 39 -12.65 16.36 15.18
C ASP A 39 -14.14 16.70 15.43
N ASP A 40 -14.74 17.45 14.51
CA ASP A 40 -16.11 17.97 14.66
C ASP A 40 -17.19 16.94 14.30
N ASP A 41 -16.79 15.83 13.68
CA ASP A 41 -17.70 14.76 13.27
C ASP A 41 -18.02 13.82 14.43
N ASP A 42 -19.30 13.66 14.77
CA ASP A 42 -19.79 12.75 15.81
C ASP A 42 -20.03 11.31 15.30
N HIS A 43 -20.04 11.10 13.99
CA HIS A 43 -20.32 9.82 13.33
C HIS A 43 -19.34 9.50 12.20
N THR A 44 -19.23 8.21 11.87
CA THR A 44 -18.50 7.69 10.70
C THR A 44 -19.51 7.10 9.71
N GLY A 45 -19.34 7.39 8.43
CA GLY A 45 -20.10 6.76 7.35
C GLY A 45 -20.13 7.59 6.08
N THR A 46 -20.65 6.97 5.03
CA THR A 46 -20.82 7.61 3.71
C THR A 46 -22.28 7.85 3.36
N VAL A 47 -22.55 9.05 2.82
CA VAL A 47 -23.83 9.43 2.25
C VAL A 47 -23.65 9.87 0.80
N ARG A 48 -24.66 9.61 -0.03
CA ARG A 48 -24.76 10.26 -1.34
C ARG A 48 -25.16 11.71 -1.16
N ILE A 49 -24.60 12.59 -1.97
CA ILE A 49 -24.99 14.01 -2.04
C ILE A 49 -25.39 14.34 -3.47
N ASP A 50 -26.09 15.46 -3.66
CA ASP A 50 -26.42 15.93 -5.00
C ASP A 50 -25.23 16.68 -5.65
N GLU A 51 -25.26 16.81 -6.98
CA GLU A 51 -24.20 17.47 -7.74
C GLU A 51 -24.08 18.97 -7.42
N ALA A 52 -25.18 19.63 -7.05
CA ALA A 52 -25.19 21.05 -6.73
C ALA A 52 -24.50 21.30 -5.40
N ASP A 53 -24.70 20.44 -4.39
CA ASP A 53 -23.98 20.44 -3.13
C ASP A 53 -22.49 20.21 -3.34
N LEU A 54 -22.13 19.17 -4.12
CA LEU A 54 -20.74 18.91 -4.48
C LEU A 54 -20.09 20.13 -5.15
N SER A 55 -20.77 20.73 -6.13
CA SER A 55 -20.28 21.89 -6.89
C SER A 55 -20.07 23.11 -5.99
N ARG A 56 -21.06 23.41 -5.14
CA ARG A 56 -21.02 24.52 -4.19
C ARG A 56 -19.86 24.37 -3.20
N ARG A 57 -19.68 23.17 -2.64
CA ARG A 57 -18.64 22.91 -1.62
C ARG A 57 -17.23 22.83 -2.18
N LEU A 58 -17.09 22.45 -3.45
CA LEU A 58 -15.79 22.41 -4.14
C LEU A 58 -15.47 23.71 -4.90
N GLY A 59 -16.44 24.62 -5.04
CA GLY A 59 -16.23 25.92 -5.69
C GLY A 59 -16.04 25.84 -7.21
N ARG A 60 -16.50 24.76 -7.86
CA ARG A 60 -16.47 24.58 -9.31
C ARG A 60 -17.63 23.68 -9.77
N SER A 61 -18.06 23.81 -11.03
CA SER A 61 -19.17 23.01 -11.56
C SER A 61 -18.82 21.53 -11.74
N PHE A 62 -19.73 20.64 -11.34
CA PHE A 62 -19.71 19.20 -11.59
C PHE A 62 -21.02 18.72 -12.27
N SER A 63 -21.68 19.61 -13.01
CA SER A 63 -22.93 19.28 -13.72
C SER A 63 -22.76 18.04 -14.60
N GLY A 64 -23.66 17.05 -14.45
CA GLY A 64 -23.68 15.81 -15.22
C GLY A 64 -22.68 14.75 -14.76
N VAL A 65 -22.02 14.93 -13.62
CA VAL A 65 -21.12 13.92 -13.06
C VAL A 65 -21.87 12.69 -12.56
N ALA A 66 -23.04 12.90 -11.94
CA ALA A 66 -24.01 11.90 -11.54
C ALA A 66 -24.75 11.39 -12.78
N ARG A 67 -24.38 10.20 -13.22
CA ARG A 67 -24.87 9.63 -14.48
C ARG A 67 -24.79 8.12 -14.45
N HIS A 68 -25.57 7.49 -15.31
CA HIS A 68 -25.39 6.09 -15.66
C HIS A 68 -24.33 5.98 -16.76
N ASP A 69 -23.36 5.10 -16.55
CA ASP A 69 -22.40 4.66 -17.56
C ASP A 69 -22.94 3.38 -18.19
N ALA A 70 -23.59 3.51 -19.34
CA ALA A 70 -24.24 2.38 -20.02
C ALA A 70 -23.24 1.33 -20.52
N VAL A 71 -21.97 1.68 -20.75
CA VAL A 71 -20.95 0.73 -21.21
C VAL A 71 -20.57 -0.20 -20.06
N ARG A 72 -20.40 0.34 -18.85
CA ARG A 72 -20.01 -0.43 -17.65
C ARG A 72 -21.18 -0.95 -16.82
N ASP A 73 -22.38 -0.44 -17.09
CA ASP A 73 -23.59 -0.60 -16.29
C ASP A 73 -23.39 -0.25 -14.81
N VAL A 74 -22.82 0.93 -14.58
CA VAL A 74 -22.63 1.49 -13.24
C VAL A 74 -23.18 2.90 -13.17
N TYR A 75 -23.62 3.33 -12.00
CA TYR A 75 -23.94 4.73 -11.76
C TYR A 75 -22.76 5.41 -11.09
N ILE A 76 -22.39 6.58 -11.58
CA ILE A 76 -21.44 7.46 -10.91
C ILE A 76 -22.26 8.38 -10.01
N VAL A 77 -21.91 8.47 -8.73
CA VAL A 77 -22.65 9.27 -7.74
C VAL A 77 -21.70 10.14 -6.91
N PRO A 78 -22.05 11.41 -6.64
CA PRO A 78 -21.36 12.21 -5.63
C PRO A 78 -21.55 11.64 -4.22
N ILE A 79 -20.48 11.65 -3.44
CA ILE A 79 -20.49 11.15 -2.06
C ILE A 79 -19.82 12.13 -1.10
N GLN A 80 -20.27 12.07 0.15
CA GLN A 80 -19.54 12.57 1.30
C GLN A 80 -19.24 11.40 2.23
N THR A 81 -17.97 11.25 2.59
CA THR A 81 -17.53 10.27 3.59
C THR A 81 -17.00 11.01 4.81
N LYS A 82 -17.47 10.62 5.98
CA LYS A 82 -17.00 11.11 7.27
C LYS A 82 -16.36 9.98 8.05
N ILE A 83 -15.23 10.24 8.67
CA ILE A 83 -14.56 9.37 9.62
C ILE A 83 -14.35 10.19 10.88
N ARG A 84 -15.04 9.86 11.97
CA ARG A 84 -14.85 10.58 13.25
C ARG A 84 -13.48 10.33 13.87
N ASN A 85 -12.92 9.14 13.64
CA ASN A 85 -11.66 8.70 14.24
C ASN A 85 -10.97 7.63 13.38
N LEU A 86 -9.82 7.96 12.81
CA LEU A 86 -9.04 7.04 11.97
C LEU A 86 -8.44 5.86 12.72
N HIS A 87 -8.42 5.85 14.05
CA HIS A 87 -7.97 4.67 14.80
C HIS A 87 -9.06 3.58 14.91
N GLU A 88 -10.30 3.90 14.57
CA GLU A 88 -11.42 2.95 14.61
C GLU A 88 -11.48 2.07 13.36
N LYS A 89 -12.21 0.96 13.46
CA LYS A 89 -12.49 0.05 12.34
C LYS A 89 -13.25 0.81 11.24
N ALA A 90 -12.96 0.49 9.97
CA ALA A 90 -13.77 0.97 8.87
C ALA A 90 -15.22 0.46 8.98
N VAL A 91 -16.19 1.27 8.53
CA VAL A 91 -17.63 0.92 8.63
C VAL A 91 -18.30 0.64 7.30
N ASP A 92 -17.71 1.09 6.18
CA ASP A 92 -18.18 0.84 4.82
C ASP A 92 -17.03 0.87 3.81
N LEU A 93 -17.32 0.55 2.53
CA LEU A 93 -16.32 0.53 1.46
C LEU A 93 -15.69 1.92 1.22
N CYS A 94 -16.49 2.98 1.27
CA CYS A 94 -16.02 4.32 0.96
C CYS A 94 -15.06 4.82 2.05
N ASP A 95 -15.35 4.54 3.33
CA ASP A 95 -14.43 4.72 4.46
C ASP A 95 -13.08 4.02 4.20
N VAL A 96 -13.10 2.75 3.79
CA VAL A 96 -11.87 2.02 3.42
C VAL A 96 -11.07 2.78 2.36
N TYR A 97 -11.70 3.14 1.23
CA TYR A 97 -11.03 3.89 0.17
C TYR A 97 -10.46 5.23 0.66
N LEU A 98 -11.14 5.92 1.59
CA LEU A 98 -10.66 7.18 2.15
C LEU A 98 -9.37 6.96 2.95
N ARG A 99 -9.34 5.93 3.80
CA ARG A 99 -8.15 5.55 4.57
C ARG A 99 -6.98 5.21 3.65
N LEU A 100 -7.21 4.41 2.61
CA LEU A 100 -6.16 4.04 1.66
C LEU A 100 -5.64 5.26 0.89
N TYR A 101 -6.54 6.16 0.47
CA TYR A 101 -6.17 7.41 -0.17
C TYR A 101 -5.31 8.30 0.74
N LEU A 102 -5.70 8.47 2.01
CA LEU A 102 -4.95 9.27 2.97
C LEU A 102 -3.52 8.77 3.17
N LEU A 103 -3.32 7.44 3.19
CA LEU A 103 -2.00 6.82 3.25
C LEU A 103 -1.18 7.10 1.99
N SER A 104 -1.72 6.79 0.81
CA SER A 104 -0.98 6.96 -0.45
C SER A 104 -0.72 8.42 -0.82
N ALA A 105 -1.62 9.33 -0.45
CA ALA A 105 -1.43 10.77 -0.59
C ALA A 105 -0.47 11.35 0.47
N ARG A 106 -0.05 10.54 1.45
CA ARG A 106 0.74 10.94 2.63
C ARG A 106 0.08 12.08 3.44
N LEU A 107 -1.25 12.09 3.45
CA LEU A 107 -2.06 12.96 4.31
C LEU A 107 -2.24 12.37 5.71
N ALA A 108 -1.90 11.09 5.89
CA ALA A 108 -1.77 10.40 7.17
C ALA A 108 -0.54 9.50 7.13
N THR A 109 0.10 9.30 8.28
CA THR A 109 1.11 8.24 8.44
C THR A 109 0.44 6.88 8.72
N PRO A 110 1.11 5.75 8.46
CA PRO A 110 0.56 4.41 8.75
C PRO A 110 0.11 4.20 10.21
N ASP A 111 0.75 4.85 11.18
CA ASP A 111 0.39 4.80 12.61
C ASP A 111 -0.88 5.59 12.96
N GLN A 112 -1.30 6.51 12.09
CA GLN A 112 -2.49 7.33 12.27
C GLN A 112 -3.76 6.68 11.70
N VAL A 113 -3.64 5.61 10.92
CA VAL A 113 -4.76 5.01 10.19
C VAL A 113 -4.89 3.53 10.52
N SER A 114 -6.00 3.16 11.13
CA SER A 114 -6.39 1.76 11.26
C SER A 114 -6.93 1.25 9.93
N LEU A 115 -6.40 0.11 9.48
CA LEU A 115 -6.96 -0.69 8.37
C LEU A 115 -7.68 -1.94 8.90
N ALA A 116 -7.99 -1.99 10.20
CA ALA A 116 -8.69 -3.12 10.80
C ALA A 116 -10.04 -3.33 10.10
N GLY A 117 -10.33 -4.58 9.75
CA GLY A 117 -11.57 -4.98 9.10
C GLY A 117 -11.83 -4.37 7.72
N ALA A 118 -10.85 -3.68 7.12
CA ALA A 118 -10.98 -3.18 5.75
C ALA A 118 -11.26 -4.29 4.74
N LEU A 119 -10.76 -5.51 5.01
CA LEU A 119 -10.97 -6.67 4.16
C LEU A 119 -12.45 -7.11 4.06
N ASP A 120 -13.26 -6.78 5.05
CA ASP A 120 -14.66 -7.21 5.13
C ASP A 120 -15.56 -6.48 4.12
N PHE A 121 -15.11 -5.34 3.60
CA PHE A 121 -15.89 -4.49 2.68
C PHE A 121 -15.54 -4.70 1.22
N PHE A 122 -14.43 -5.40 0.93
CA PHE A 122 -13.91 -5.45 -0.43
C PHE A 122 -14.85 -6.17 -1.39
N VAL A 123 -15.10 -5.48 -2.50
CA VAL A 123 -15.77 -6.03 -3.67
C VAL A 123 -14.67 -6.42 -4.65
N ASN A 124 -14.78 -7.60 -5.27
CA ASN A 124 -13.87 -7.94 -6.36
C ASN A 124 -14.25 -7.09 -7.58
N VAL A 125 -13.28 -6.41 -8.19
CA VAL A 125 -13.52 -5.43 -9.26
C VAL A 125 -12.64 -5.77 -10.45
N ALA A 126 -13.22 -5.69 -11.66
CA ALA A 126 -12.47 -5.65 -12.88
C ALA A 126 -12.06 -4.19 -13.18
N TRP A 127 -10.75 -3.92 -13.11
CA TRP A 127 -10.17 -2.61 -13.41
C TRP A 127 -9.89 -2.53 -14.90
N THR A 128 -10.79 -1.87 -15.63
CA THR A 128 -10.70 -1.78 -17.10
C THR A 128 -10.25 -0.39 -17.55
N SER A 129 -9.83 -0.27 -18.81
CA SER A 129 -9.46 1.02 -19.42
C SER A 129 -10.60 2.04 -19.48
N VAL A 130 -11.86 1.60 -19.32
CA VAL A 130 -13.04 2.47 -19.28
C VAL A 130 -13.55 2.72 -17.85
N GLY A 131 -12.87 2.17 -16.84
CA GLY A 131 -13.21 2.31 -15.41
C GLY A 131 -13.57 0.99 -14.73
N PRO A 132 -13.86 1.01 -13.42
CA PRO A 132 -14.23 -0.19 -12.68
C PRO A 132 -15.60 -0.72 -13.10
N CYS A 133 -15.71 -2.04 -13.20
CA CYS A 133 -16.99 -2.77 -13.28
C CYS A 133 -16.90 -4.08 -12.48
N LEU A 134 -18.04 -4.75 -12.29
CA LEU A 134 -18.07 -6.07 -11.67
C LEU A 134 -17.47 -7.12 -12.62
N PRO A 135 -16.71 -8.12 -12.13
CA PRO A 135 -16.07 -9.14 -12.98
C PRO A 135 -17.04 -9.86 -13.93
N GLU A 136 -18.25 -10.17 -13.45
CA GLU A 136 -19.32 -10.80 -14.23
C GLU A 136 -19.83 -9.95 -15.41
N ARG A 137 -19.54 -8.63 -15.42
CA ARG A 137 -19.94 -7.72 -16.50
C ARG A 137 -18.90 -7.61 -17.61
N VAL A 138 -17.66 -8.10 -17.41
CA VAL A 138 -16.52 -7.82 -18.31
C VAL A 138 -16.80 -8.17 -19.76
N GLU A 139 -17.40 -9.33 -20.03
CA GLU A 139 -17.71 -9.75 -21.41
C GLU A 139 -18.70 -8.79 -22.08
N GLU A 140 -19.76 -8.39 -21.39
CA GLU A 140 -20.75 -7.44 -21.92
C GLU A 140 -20.16 -6.05 -22.14
N VAL A 141 -19.30 -5.59 -21.24
CA VAL A 141 -18.54 -4.33 -21.39
C VAL A 141 -17.69 -4.38 -22.65
N GLN A 142 -16.95 -5.47 -22.86
CA GLN A 142 -16.10 -5.66 -24.03
C GLN A 142 -16.91 -5.75 -25.33
N HIS A 143 -18.04 -6.46 -25.34
CA HIS A 143 -18.93 -6.55 -26.49
C HIS A 143 -19.52 -5.17 -26.86
N THR A 144 -20.04 -4.45 -25.87
CA THR A 144 -20.64 -3.13 -26.05
C THR A 144 -19.62 -2.13 -26.59
N ALA A 145 -18.43 -2.10 -25.98
CA ALA A 145 -17.34 -1.27 -26.46
C ALA A 145 -16.93 -1.65 -27.91
N ARG A 146 -16.82 -2.95 -28.21
CA ARG A 146 -16.43 -3.45 -29.54
C ARG A 146 -17.43 -3.04 -30.62
N ILE A 147 -18.73 -3.12 -30.35
CA ILE A 147 -19.80 -2.67 -31.26
C ILE A 147 -19.67 -1.17 -31.54
N SER A 148 -19.32 -0.38 -30.51
CA SER A 148 -19.09 1.07 -30.65
C SER A 148 -17.72 1.44 -31.27
N GLY A 149 -16.93 0.45 -31.73
CA GLY A 149 -15.62 0.67 -32.33
C GLY A 149 -14.50 0.96 -31.31
N GLN A 150 -14.75 0.73 -30.02
CA GLN A 150 -13.79 0.93 -28.93
C GLN A 150 -13.15 -0.38 -28.47
N GLY A 151 -11.90 -0.31 -28.03
CA GLY A 151 -11.20 -1.41 -27.36
C GLY A 151 -11.22 -1.22 -25.84
N VAL A 152 -11.44 -2.31 -25.10
CA VAL A 152 -11.36 -2.32 -23.63
C VAL A 152 -10.31 -3.33 -23.20
N THR A 153 -9.34 -2.86 -22.41
CA THR A 153 -8.37 -3.73 -21.75
C THR A 153 -8.77 -3.93 -20.30
N VAL A 154 -8.60 -5.17 -19.80
CA VAL A 154 -8.75 -5.49 -18.38
C VAL A 154 -7.35 -5.49 -17.79
N GLY A 155 -7.06 -4.49 -16.97
CA GLY A 155 -5.75 -4.35 -16.32
C GLY A 155 -5.56 -5.32 -15.17
N SER A 156 -6.61 -5.52 -14.36
CA SER A 156 -6.61 -6.52 -13.28
C SER A 156 -8.03 -6.87 -12.87
N VAL A 157 -8.20 -8.03 -12.25
CA VAL A 157 -9.42 -8.44 -11.55
C VAL A 157 -9.05 -8.69 -10.11
N TRP A 158 -9.23 -7.67 -9.27
CA TRP A 158 -8.74 -7.68 -7.90
C TRP A 158 -9.48 -6.64 -7.04
N PRO A 159 -9.61 -6.81 -5.72
CA PRO A 159 -10.31 -5.81 -4.90
C PRO A 159 -9.57 -4.50 -4.67
N PHE A 160 -8.25 -4.49 -4.86
CA PHE A 160 -7.41 -3.32 -4.64
C PHE A 160 -6.96 -2.72 -5.97
N PRO A 161 -7.19 -1.43 -6.21
CA PRO A 161 -6.68 -0.75 -7.39
C PRO A 161 -5.19 -0.43 -7.28
N ARG A 162 -4.63 0.00 -8.41
CA ARG A 162 -3.32 0.66 -8.48
C ARG A 162 -3.37 1.99 -7.76
N MET A 163 -2.31 2.32 -7.03
CA MET A 163 -2.20 3.60 -6.33
C MET A 163 -2.24 4.79 -7.29
N THR A 164 -1.53 4.69 -8.41
CA THR A 164 -1.31 5.78 -9.36
C THR A 164 -2.56 6.23 -10.11
N ASP A 165 -3.60 5.39 -10.13
CA ASP A 165 -4.89 5.75 -10.73
C ASP A 165 -5.69 6.73 -9.84
N TYR A 166 -5.26 6.90 -8.57
CA TYR A 166 -5.89 7.74 -7.55
C TYR A 166 -4.96 8.89 -7.12
N VAL A 167 -3.68 8.59 -6.89
CA VAL A 167 -2.69 9.57 -6.45
C VAL A 167 -1.27 9.17 -6.84
N VAL A 168 -0.50 10.14 -7.30
CA VAL A 168 0.95 10.00 -7.50
C VAL A 168 1.65 10.93 -6.51
N PRO A 169 2.16 10.42 -5.37
CA PRO A 169 2.82 11.27 -4.38
C PRO A 169 4.11 11.87 -4.95
N THR A 170 4.45 13.09 -4.55
CA THR A 170 5.64 13.77 -5.06
C THR A 170 6.93 13.11 -4.56
N GLY A 171 7.98 13.18 -5.38
CA GLY A 171 9.33 12.72 -5.02
C GLY A 171 9.48 11.20 -4.95
N VAL A 172 8.57 10.43 -5.58
CA VAL A 172 8.71 8.98 -5.73
C VAL A 172 8.90 8.62 -7.20
N LYS A 173 9.57 7.51 -7.47
CA LYS A 173 9.66 6.91 -8.80
C LYS A 173 9.03 5.51 -8.75
N VAL A 174 8.13 5.21 -9.68
CA VAL A 174 7.49 3.88 -9.81
C VAL A 174 7.64 3.42 -11.25
N MET A 175 8.46 2.40 -11.47
CA MET A 175 8.76 1.88 -12.81
C MET A 175 7.59 1.07 -13.39
N ASN A 176 6.94 0.24 -12.57
CA ASN A 176 5.76 -0.51 -12.94
C ASN A 176 4.62 -0.21 -11.96
N THR A 177 3.62 0.53 -12.42
CA THR A 177 2.52 1.02 -11.58
C THR A 177 1.54 -0.07 -11.15
N GLU A 178 1.50 -1.20 -11.86
CA GLU A 178 0.70 -2.40 -11.48
C GLU A 178 1.08 -2.94 -10.10
N ASN A 179 2.35 -2.75 -9.72
CA ASN A 179 2.91 -3.37 -8.53
C ASN A 179 2.75 -2.51 -7.26
N VAL A 180 2.10 -1.35 -7.34
CA VAL A 180 1.88 -0.47 -6.18
C VAL A 180 0.39 -0.30 -5.95
N ARG A 181 -0.12 -0.89 -4.87
CA ARG A 181 -1.54 -0.84 -4.53
C ARG A 181 -1.90 0.44 -3.80
N LEU A 182 -3.12 0.93 -4.03
CA LEU A 182 -3.70 2.01 -3.22
C LEU A 182 -3.65 1.64 -1.74
N GLY A 183 -3.21 2.57 -0.90
CA GLY A 183 -2.94 2.35 0.52
C GLY A 183 -1.48 2.03 0.85
N ALA A 184 -0.60 1.84 -0.15
CA ALA A 184 0.84 1.87 0.08
C ALA A 184 1.29 3.30 0.42
N TYR A 185 2.11 3.46 1.45
CA TYR A 185 2.71 4.74 1.84
C TYR A 185 4.16 4.80 1.33
N LEU A 186 4.45 5.66 0.33
CA LEU A 186 5.79 5.80 -0.23
C LEU A 186 6.40 7.16 0.13
N ALA A 187 7.37 7.17 1.04
CA ALA A 187 8.07 8.39 1.45
C ALA A 187 8.85 9.04 0.29
N PRO A 188 9.12 10.37 0.36
CA PRO A 188 9.97 11.03 -0.62
C PRO A 188 11.33 10.33 -0.75
N GLY A 189 11.82 10.20 -1.98
CA GLY A 189 13.06 9.48 -2.31
C GLY A 189 12.88 7.97 -2.51
N THR A 190 11.67 7.42 -2.31
CA THR A 190 11.40 6.01 -2.63
C THR A 190 11.39 5.77 -4.14
N THR A 191 12.12 4.75 -4.57
CA THR A 191 12.12 4.22 -5.94
C THR A 191 11.64 2.79 -5.93
N VAL A 192 10.52 2.52 -6.59
CA VAL A 192 10.00 1.17 -6.85
C VAL A 192 10.41 0.77 -8.26
N LEU A 193 11.33 -0.18 -8.37
CA LEU A 193 11.90 -0.67 -9.63
C LEU A 193 11.07 -1.85 -10.20
N GLY A 194 11.47 -2.38 -11.36
CA GLY A 194 10.64 -3.27 -12.18
C GLY A 194 10.05 -4.50 -11.48
N ALA A 195 10.80 -5.13 -10.57
CA ALA A 195 10.33 -6.28 -9.78
C ALA A 195 9.76 -5.90 -8.40
N GLY A 196 9.84 -4.62 -8.04
CA GLY A 196 9.36 -4.09 -6.77
C GLY A 196 7.84 -4.16 -6.67
N PHE A 197 7.33 -4.58 -5.51
CA PHE A 197 5.90 -4.64 -5.20
C PHE A 197 5.63 -4.06 -3.81
N CYS A 198 4.67 -3.14 -3.73
CA CYS A 198 4.24 -2.50 -2.49
C CYS A 198 2.74 -2.74 -2.28
N ASN A 199 2.41 -3.56 -1.28
CA ASN A 199 1.02 -3.89 -0.97
C ASN A 199 0.31 -2.74 -0.25
N THR A 200 -1.01 -2.82 -0.17
CA THR A 200 -1.84 -2.01 0.72
C THR A 200 -1.28 -2.07 2.14
N GLY A 201 -1.18 -0.93 2.83
CA GLY A 201 -0.69 -0.84 4.20
C GLY A 201 0.83 -1.05 4.36
N SER A 202 1.55 -1.40 3.28
CA SER A 202 3.02 -1.35 3.33
C SER A 202 3.51 0.10 3.35
N SER A 203 4.69 0.33 3.90
CA SER A 203 5.24 1.68 4.01
C SER A 203 6.75 1.74 3.87
N THR A 204 7.23 2.83 3.25
CA THR A 204 8.63 3.26 3.33
C THR A 204 8.70 4.52 4.20
N ARG A 205 9.74 4.63 5.04
CA ARG A 205 9.91 5.74 6.01
C ARG A 205 10.94 6.78 5.58
N GLY A 206 11.47 6.67 4.37
CA GLY A 206 12.38 7.65 3.76
C GLY A 206 12.79 7.22 2.35
N ALA A 207 13.96 7.67 1.90
CA ALA A 207 14.53 7.24 0.63
C ALA A 207 14.89 5.75 0.69
N THR A 208 14.36 4.95 -0.24
CA THR A 208 14.53 3.48 -0.27
C THR A 208 14.45 2.98 -1.71
N ALA A 209 15.20 1.93 -2.05
CA ALA A 209 15.01 1.20 -3.30
C ALA A 209 14.28 -0.11 -3.07
N ILE A 210 13.19 -0.30 -3.82
CA ILE A 210 12.34 -1.46 -3.72
C ILE A 210 12.35 -2.21 -5.05
N GLU A 211 13.08 -3.33 -5.08
CA GLU A 211 13.11 -4.31 -6.17
C GLU A 211 12.52 -5.67 -5.75
N GLY A 212 12.15 -5.81 -4.48
CA GLY A 212 11.45 -6.97 -3.93
C GLY A 212 10.01 -6.66 -3.49
N ARG A 213 9.42 -7.59 -2.73
CA ARG A 213 7.99 -7.56 -2.35
C ARG A 213 7.82 -7.16 -0.89
N LEU A 214 7.05 -6.09 -0.67
CA LEU A 214 6.59 -5.64 0.64
C LEU A 214 5.16 -6.14 0.84
N SER A 215 4.99 -7.10 1.75
CA SER A 215 3.68 -7.66 2.10
C SER A 215 2.79 -6.66 2.86
N LEU A 216 1.54 -7.05 3.12
CA LEU A 216 0.57 -6.25 3.88
C LEU A 216 1.16 -5.82 5.24
N GLY A 217 1.15 -4.51 5.50
CA GLY A 217 1.63 -3.91 6.75
C GLY A 217 3.15 -3.71 6.86
N VAL A 218 3.95 -4.32 5.96
CA VAL A 218 5.42 -4.28 6.07
C VAL A 218 5.93 -2.83 6.04
N SER A 219 6.82 -2.49 6.95
CA SER A 219 7.45 -1.16 7.02
C SER A 219 8.95 -1.25 6.76
N VAL A 220 9.48 -0.34 5.96
CA VAL A 220 10.90 -0.28 5.59
C VAL A 220 11.47 1.10 5.94
N GLY A 221 12.57 1.11 6.71
CA GLY A 221 13.28 2.32 7.12
C GLY A 221 14.04 3.00 5.99
N GLU A 222 14.42 4.26 6.21
CA GLU A 222 15.23 5.06 5.30
C GLU A 222 16.61 4.42 5.02
N GLY A 223 17.14 4.62 3.80
CA GLY A 223 18.45 4.13 3.39
C GLY A 223 18.49 2.64 3.05
N THR A 224 17.37 1.94 3.22
CA THR A 224 17.27 0.49 3.01
C THR A 224 17.05 0.12 1.54
N HIS A 225 17.73 -0.93 1.10
CA HIS A 225 17.59 -1.56 -0.21
C HIS A 225 16.97 -2.94 -0.10
N ILE A 226 15.81 -3.12 -0.74
CA ILE A 226 15.16 -4.41 -0.91
C ILE A 226 15.49 -4.91 -2.32
N GLY A 227 16.45 -5.82 -2.44
CA GLY A 227 16.99 -6.30 -3.71
C GLY A 227 16.00 -7.09 -4.56
N GLY A 228 16.34 -7.24 -5.84
CA GLY A 228 15.50 -7.87 -6.87
C GLY A 228 14.90 -9.21 -6.43
N GLY A 229 13.58 -9.30 -6.43
CA GLY A 229 12.87 -10.54 -6.11
C GLY A 229 12.87 -10.93 -4.62
N ALA A 230 13.45 -10.11 -3.74
CA ALA A 230 13.43 -10.36 -2.30
C ALA A 230 11.99 -10.41 -1.74
N SER A 231 11.81 -11.12 -0.62
CA SER A 231 10.50 -11.32 0.01
C SER A 231 10.48 -10.83 1.44
N LEU A 232 9.69 -9.81 1.75
CA LEU A 232 9.40 -9.41 3.14
C LEU A 232 8.05 -9.98 3.54
N MET A 233 8.05 -10.91 4.49
CA MET A 233 6.85 -11.66 4.88
C MET A 233 5.81 -10.77 5.56
N GLY A 234 4.55 -10.99 5.21
CA GLY A 234 3.41 -10.49 5.97
C GLY A 234 3.02 -11.46 7.07
N THR A 235 1.96 -11.12 7.81
CA THR A 235 1.42 -11.92 8.92
C THR A 235 0.95 -13.33 8.54
N THR A 236 0.70 -13.61 7.26
CA THR A 236 0.07 -14.87 6.82
C THR A 236 1.05 -15.96 6.36
N SER A 237 2.34 -15.65 6.17
CA SER A 237 3.27 -16.58 5.51
C SER A 237 4.18 -17.37 6.46
N GLY A 238 4.14 -17.12 7.78
CA GLY A 238 5.14 -17.66 8.73
C GLY A 238 4.64 -18.12 10.10
N GLY A 239 3.33 -18.29 10.28
CA GLY A 239 2.75 -18.75 11.56
C GLY A 239 2.79 -17.74 12.72
N GLY A 240 3.28 -16.52 12.48
CA GLY A 240 3.35 -15.43 13.47
C GLY A 240 2.35 -14.30 13.18
N LYS A 241 1.81 -13.69 14.24
CA LYS A 241 0.95 -12.48 14.13
C LYS A 241 1.71 -11.18 13.87
N GLN A 242 3.05 -11.23 13.81
CA GLN A 242 3.89 -10.04 13.74
C GLN A 242 4.10 -9.59 12.29
N VAL A 243 3.96 -8.30 12.06
CA VAL A 243 4.25 -7.65 10.78
C VAL A 243 5.74 -7.36 10.71
N VAL A 244 6.41 -7.78 9.62
CA VAL A 244 7.84 -7.53 9.43
C VAL A 244 8.10 -6.03 9.31
N THR A 245 9.03 -5.54 10.13
CA THR A 245 9.60 -4.19 10.03
C THR A 245 11.09 -4.30 9.76
N ILE A 246 11.58 -3.55 8.79
CA ILE A 246 12.99 -3.45 8.45
C ILE A 246 13.46 -2.06 8.86
N GLY A 247 14.53 -1.98 9.64
CA GLY A 247 15.16 -0.75 10.07
C GLY A 247 15.79 0.07 8.94
N ARG A 248 16.63 1.02 9.32
CA ARG A 248 17.36 1.92 8.43
C ARG A 248 18.64 1.27 7.92
N ASN A 249 19.10 1.73 6.75
CA ASN A 249 20.37 1.34 6.14
C ASN A 249 20.56 -0.18 6.00
N CYS A 250 19.48 -0.93 5.82
CA CYS A 250 19.55 -2.37 5.63
C CYS A 250 19.77 -2.72 4.16
N LEU A 251 20.31 -3.92 3.92
CA LEU A 251 20.32 -4.56 2.60
C LEU A 251 19.66 -5.93 2.70
N VAL A 252 18.54 -6.12 2.01
CA VAL A 252 17.98 -7.47 1.79
C VAL A 252 18.37 -7.87 0.37
N GLY A 253 19.31 -8.81 0.24
CA GLY A 253 19.90 -9.20 -1.05
C GLY A 253 18.87 -9.73 -2.04
N ALA A 254 19.25 -9.75 -3.33
CA ALA A 254 18.38 -10.28 -4.38
C ALA A 254 17.95 -11.73 -4.08
N ASN A 255 16.67 -12.03 -4.32
CA ASN A 255 16.04 -13.32 -4.03
C ASN A 255 16.16 -13.81 -2.57
N ALA A 256 16.56 -12.92 -1.64
CA ALA A 256 16.53 -13.22 -0.21
C ALA A 256 15.09 -13.19 0.33
N GLY A 257 14.91 -13.59 1.58
CA GLY A 257 13.63 -13.44 2.25
C GLY A 257 13.78 -13.22 3.75
N VAL A 258 12.82 -12.52 4.34
CA VAL A 258 12.85 -12.18 5.77
C VAL A 258 11.46 -12.38 6.38
N GLY A 259 11.43 -13.22 7.41
CA GLY A 259 10.27 -13.57 8.22
C GLY A 259 10.32 -13.06 9.67
N ILE A 260 11.29 -12.19 9.99
CA ILE A 260 11.48 -11.54 11.29
C ILE A 260 11.66 -10.04 11.08
N ALA A 261 11.56 -9.24 12.14
CA ALA A 261 11.98 -7.84 12.03
C ALA A 261 13.51 -7.76 11.93
N LEU A 262 14.02 -6.78 11.19
CA LEU A 262 15.45 -6.41 11.21
C LEU A 262 15.60 -5.05 11.87
N GLY A 263 16.58 -4.91 12.77
CA GLY A 263 17.00 -3.59 13.26
C GLY A 263 17.70 -2.78 12.17
N ASP A 264 18.34 -1.69 12.57
CA ASP A 264 19.15 -0.87 11.66
C ASP A 264 20.45 -1.60 11.25
N ASP A 265 21.00 -1.24 10.08
CA ASP A 265 22.31 -1.67 9.58
C ASP A 265 22.47 -3.19 9.38
N CYS A 266 21.35 -3.90 9.20
CA CYS A 266 21.33 -5.34 8.94
C CYS A 266 21.50 -5.67 7.45
N ILE A 267 22.12 -6.82 7.17
CA ILE A 267 22.30 -7.36 5.82
C ILE A 267 21.76 -8.78 5.78
N VAL A 268 21.03 -9.13 4.73
CA VAL A 268 20.65 -10.50 4.40
C VAL A 268 21.27 -10.85 3.05
N GLU A 269 22.09 -11.88 3.03
CA GLU A 269 22.73 -12.38 1.81
C GLU A 269 21.70 -12.70 0.73
N ALA A 270 22.07 -12.45 -0.53
CA ALA A 270 21.27 -12.84 -1.69
C ALA A 270 20.93 -14.35 -1.65
N GLY A 271 19.68 -14.69 -1.95
CA GLY A 271 19.18 -16.06 -1.92
C GLY A 271 19.02 -16.68 -0.52
N CYS A 272 19.38 -15.97 0.56
CA CYS A 272 19.17 -16.42 1.92
C CYS A 272 17.77 -16.02 2.41
N TYR A 273 16.95 -16.99 2.79
CA TYR A 273 15.63 -16.74 3.36
C TYR A 273 15.69 -17.00 4.86
N VAL A 274 15.48 -15.99 5.69
CA VAL A 274 15.51 -16.07 7.16
C VAL A 274 14.07 -16.14 7.70
N THR A 275 13.59 -17.34 8.03
CA THR A 275 12.26 -17.56 8.62
C THR A 275 12.34 -17.54 10.14
N ALA A 276 11.25 -17.20 10.84
CA ALA A 276 11.24 -17.04 12.31
C ALA A 276 11.75 -18.28 13.08
N GLY A 277 11.41 -19.48 12.61
CA GLY A 277 11.82 -20.75 13.22
C GLY A 277 13.20 -21.27 12.79
N MET A 278 13.89 -20.56 11.90
CA MET A 278 15.18 -20.99 11.36
C MET A 278 16.25 -21.07 12.45
N PRO A 279 16.96 -22.20 12.60
CA PRO A 279 18.16 -22.26 13.41
C PRO A 279 19.26 -21.39 12.81
N VAL A 280 19.86 -20.54 13.63
CA VAL A 280 20.92 -19.59 13.23
C VAL A 280 22.12 -19.77 14.15
N SER A 281 23.28 -20.03 13.56
CA SER A 281 24.56 -20.12 14.26
C SER A 281 25.13 -18.73 14.56
N LEU A 282 25.61 -18.54 15.79
CA LEU A 282 26.25 -17.31 16.26
C LEU A 282 27.77 -17.47 16.35
N PRO A 283 28.56 -16.37 16.41
CA PRO A 283 30.01 -16.42 16.45
C PRO A 283 30.60 -17.12 17.69
N ASP A 284 29.83 -17.18 18.79
CA ASP A 284 30.19 -17.84 20.03
C ASP A 284 29.87 -19.35 20.05
N GLY A 285 29.40 -19.88 18.92
CA GLY A 285 29.02 -21.29 18.76
C GLY A 285 27.59 -21.62 19.20
N GLN A 286 26.83 -20.66 19.73
CA GLN A 286 25.42 -20.89 20.07
C GLN A 286 24.57 -21.03 18.80
N ILE A 287 23.48 -21.79 18.92
CA ILE A 287 22.43 -21.88 17.89
C ILE A 287 21.14 -21.38 18.51
N VAL A 288 20.58 -20.33 17.92
CA VAL A 288 19.32 -19.71 18.36
C VAL A 288 18.27 -19.79 17.25
N LYS A 289 17.01 -19.51 17.55
CA LYS A 289 16.02 -19.31 16.47
C LYS A 289 16.15 -17.89 15.94
N ALA A 290 15.95 -17.70 14.64
CA ALA A 290 16.03 -16.36 14.05
C ALA A 290 15.08 -15.35 14.72
N ILE A 291 13.94 -15.78 15.22
CA ILE A 291 13.01 -14.90 15.98
C ILE A 291 13.65 -14.30 17.23
N ASP A 292 14.62 -14.96 17.85
CA ASP A 292 15.36 -14.47 19.03
C ASP A 292 16.35 -13.34 18.66
N LEU A 293 16.56 -13.12 17.36
CA LEU A 293 17.37 -12.05 16.77
C LEU A 293 16.49 -10.94 16.16
N SER A 294 15.17 -11.07 16.20
CA SER A 294 14.24 -10.12 15.61
C SER A 294 14.45 -8.70 16.15
N GLY A 295 14.60 -7.74 15.25
CA GLY A 295 14.80 -6.32 15.58
C GLY A 295 16.19 -5.94 16.07
N LYS A 296 17.12 -6.90 16.24
CA LYS A 296 18.50 -6.58 16.59
C LYS A 296 19.20 -5.89 15.41
N PRO A 297 19.96 -4.81 15.66
CA PRO A 297 20.68 -4.09 14.60
C PRO A 297 22.03 -4.74 14.29
N GLY A 298 22.64 -4.35 13.17
CA GLY A 298 24.03 -4.66 12.85
C GLY A 298 24.33 -6.13 12.61
N LEU A 299 23.36 -6.92 12.15
CA LEU A 299 23.53 -8.34 11.85
C LEU A 299 23.63 -8.62 10.35
N LEU A 300 24.57 -9.46 9.96
CA LEU A 300 24.64 -10.12 8.66
C LEU A 300 24.08 -11.53 8.78
N PHE A 301 22.97 -11.80 8.10
CA PHE A 301 22.45 -13.15 7.89
C PHE A 301 22.98 -13.71 6.58
N ARG A 302 23.67 -14.85 6.62
CA ARG A 302 24.19 -15.53 5.43
C ARG A 302 24.09 -17.05 5.56
N ARG A 303 24.11 -17.76 4.45
CA ARG A 303 24.29 -19.21 4.43
C ARG A 303 25.77 -19.52 4.28
N ASN A 304 26.33 -20.30 5.20
CA ASN A 304 27.68 -20.81 5.05
C ASN A 304 27.74 -21.73 3.83
N ALA A 305 28.53 -21.38 2.82
CA ALA A 305 28.59 -22.15 1.58
C ALA A 305 29.24 -23.54 1.73
N VAL A 306 30.03 -23.75 2.79
CA VAL A 306 30.70 -25.04 3.06
C VAL A 306 29.83 -25.93 3.95
N GLN A 307 29.28 -25.38 5.02
CA GLN A 307 28.52 -26.13 6.04
C GLN A 307 27.00 -26.16 5.78
N GLY A 308 26.48 -25.22 4.99
CA GLY A 308 25.07 -25.12 4.63
C GLY A 308 24.15 -24.53 5.70
N ASN A 309 24.63 -24.33 6.93
CA ASN A 309 23.89 -23.66 8.01
C ASN A 309 23.76 -22.15 7.74
N VAL A 310 22.73 -21.54 8.32
CA VAL A 310 22.57 -20.08 8.34
C VAL A 310 23.27 -19.51 9.57
N GLU A 311 24.00 -18.43 9.36
CA GLU A 311 24.79 -17.74 10.37
C GLU A 311 24.28 -16.31 10.55
N ALA A 312 24.35 -15.78 11.78
CA ALA A 312 24.23 -14.35 12.05
C ALA A 312 25.57 -13.83 12.59
N LEU A 313 26.19 -12.92 11.85
CA LEU A 313 27.50 -12.33 12.14
C LEU A 313 27.38 -10.82 12.34
N PRO A 314 28.39 -10.14 12.91
CA PRO A 314 28.46 -8.69 12.85
C PRO A 314 28.44 -8.21 11.39
N SER A 315 27.55 -7.25 11.11
CA SER A 315 27.40 -6.67 9.77
C SER A 315 28.67 -5.88 9.38
N PRO A 316 29.22 -6.08 8.17
CA PRO A 316 30.31 -5.24 7.65
C PRO A 316 29.85 -3.81 7.31
N GLY A 317 28.56 -3.51 7.46
CA GLY A 317 27.94 -2.25 7.08
C GLY A 317 27.54 -2.21 5.61
N TRP A 318 26.37 -1.64 5.35
CA TRP A 318 25.91 -1.31 4.01
C TRP A 318 26.26 0.15 3.72
N LYS A 319 27.03 0.41 2.65
CA LYS A 319 27.50 1.77 2.31
C LYS A 319 26.43 2.65 1.64
N GLY A 320 25.18 2.22 1.68
CA GLY A 320 24.04 2.96 1.14
C GLY A 320 23.78 2.69 -0.33
N LEU A 321 22.65 3.22 -0.79
CA LEU A 321 22.19 3.04 -2.16
C LEU A 321 22.93 3.99 -3.10
N ASN A 322 23.57 3.47 -4.15
CA ASN A 322 24.05 4.31 -5.24
C ASN A 322 22.86 4.72 -6.13
N MET A 323 22.17 5.78 -5.75
CA MET A 323 20.99 6.30 -6.46
C MET A 323 21.27 6.66 -7.92
N MET A 324 22.53 6.91 -8.33
CA MET A 324 22.87 7.24 -9.72
C MET A 324 22.71 6.06 -10.69
N LEU A 325 22.79 4.82 -10.19
CA LEU A 325 22.57 3.61 -11.01
C LEU A 325 21.08 3.31 -11.26
N HIS A 326 20.19 4.00 -10.55
CA HIS A 326 18.74 3.81 -10.61
C HIS A 326 18.00 5.08 -11.03
N GLN A 327 18.70 6.05 -11.64
CA GLN A 327 18.10 7.30 -12.10
C GLN A 327 17.27 7.13 -13.36
#